data_AF-A0A132H0C1-F1
#
_entry.id   AF-A0A132H0C1-F1
#
_cell.length_a   1.000
_cell.length_b   1.000
_cell.length_c   1.000
_cell.angle_alpha   90.00
_cell.angle_beta   90.00
_cell.angle_gamma   90.00
#
_symmetry.space_group_name_H-M   'P 1'
#
loop_
_entity.id
_entity.type
_entity.pdbx_description
1 polymer ?
#
loop_
_entity_poly.entity_id
_entity_poly.type
_entity_poly.pdbx_seq_one_letter_code
_entity_poly.pdbx_strand_id
1 'polypeptide(L)'
;MKKILLSVFAIALTFNLMATSVWDGSSEPWSQGDGTMNNPYLIETAAHLAYLAEKVNEGYQSSGQGVFEDEYFLLTDDLDLNNLDWTPIGNVNYSMNGFYFAGRFDGCYHQIENLRIQSNADLTGLFAAVGGEDHYVSNLSVSGTVISTGMGAAGVVGGIAAGALVYRCSFSGSVSVTNSGTFCGAAGVVAGVQDGRVVQCASSATVTVTNSNFMGAAVASGVVCFARESASIQGCYNTGAINASAVLMGISGGILAATVESAEVSIYSCYNVGQVSGGTSGGIFGMVSPIDPTKGENAINVSNCFFLTSAGGNNGYGTGMTSDEMKTEQFKNQLDQSSHAFVMDNGSNNGYPIHGLASFILYDASDITPHSAKLSAWIHQGNDHFARAYFKYLKWDENEWIEVDVPTDGYVEAVLEGLEEDTYYEYMFACEFDDGTWIESGQPRAFQTGYDAVEENGSSTGSVTLTVYPNPASEVLNIQGFDPIEVQVFNALGQLVKTLKNANEINVSDWAEGLYVLRLTAADGRVCQEKITVKK
;
A
#
# COMPACT_ATOMS: atom_id res chain seq x y z
N MET A 1 -7.36 44.52 2.07
CA MET A 1 -7.53 43.52 0.99
C MET A 1 -6.44 43.72 -0.05
N LYS A 2 -5.22 43.24 0.23
CA LYS A 2 -4.16 43.15 -0.77
C LYS A 2 -4.43 41.86 -1.55
N LYS A 3 -4.59 41.96 -2.87
CA LYS A 3 -4.70 40.78 -3.75
C LYS A 3 -3.32 40.13 -3.79
N ILE A 4 -3.20 38.94 -3.21
CA ILE A 4 -2.01 38.09 -3.32
C ILE A 4 -1.99 37.54 -4.75
N LEU A 5 -0.87 37.71 -5.45
CA LEU A 5 -0.66 37.18 -6.80
C LEU A 5 -0.22 35.71 -6.63
N LEU A 6 -1.11 34.76 -6.90
CA LEU A 6 -0.73 33.36 -7.04
C LEU A 6 -0.10 33.15 -8.43
N SER A 7 1.11 32.61 -8.46
CA SER A 7 1.80 32.25 -9.71
C SER A 7 1.76 30.72 -9.86
N VAL A 8 0.87 30.20 -10.70
CA VAL A 8 0.86 28.77 -11.04
C VAL A 8 1.84 28.55 -12.18
N PHE A 9 2.96 27.88 -11.91
CA PHE A 9 3.88 27.41 -12.94
C PHE A 9 3.56 25.95 -13.27
N ALA A 10 2.93 25.72 -14.42
CA ALA A 10 2.83 24.38 -14.99
C ALA A 10 4.13 24.10 -15.78
N ILE A 11 5.07 23.39 -15.17
CA ILE A 11 6.17 22.78 -15.93
C ILE A 11 5.59 21.52 -16.57
N ALA A 12 5.15 21.64 -17.82
CA ALA A 12 4.82 20.48 -18.62
C ALA A 12 6.12 19.70 -18.91
N LEU A 13 6.40 18.67 -18.11
CA LEU A 13 7.41 17.67 -18.45
C LEU A 13 6.96 17.03 -19.76
N THR A 14 7.65 17.32 -20.86
CA THR A 14 7.36 16.69 -22.15
C THR A 14 7.75 15.21 -22.05
N PHE A 15 6.76 14.33 -21.96
CA PHE A 15 6.94 12.88 -22.12
C PHE A 15 7.54 12.61 -23.51
N ASN A 16 8.83 12.29 -23.56
CA ASN A 16 9.31 11.41 -24.61
C ASN A 16 8.61 10.07 -24.37
N LEU A 17 7.95 9.51 -25.39
CA LEU A 17 7.63 8.09 -25.40
C LEU A 17 8.97 7.34 -25.28
N MET A 18 9.38 7.00 -24.06
CA MET A 18 10.50 6.10 -23.85
C MET A 18 10.06 4.71 -24.31
N ALA A 19 10.92 4.02 -25.06
CA ALA A 19 10.65 2.67 -25.48
C ALA A 19 10.55 1.79 -24.23
N THR A 20 9.54 0.92 -24.16
CA THR A 20 9.40 -0.12 -23.13
C THR A 20 10.75 -0.79 -22.88
N SER A 21 11.18 -0.83 -21.61
CA SER A 21 12.47 -1.43 -21.26
C SER A 21 12.38 -2.95 -21.42
N VAL A 22 13.01 -3.51 -22.46
CA VAL A 22 13.08 -4.96 -22.69
C VAL A 22 14.27 -5.55 -21.94
N TRP A 23 14.00 -6.53 -21.07
CA TRP A 23 15.01 -7.19 -20.25
C TRP A 23 15.90 -8.13 -21.08
N ASP A 24 17.19 -8.09 -20.79
CA ASP A 24 18.21 -8.96 -21.39
C ASP A 24 18.79 -9.98 -20.39
N GLY A 25 18.24 -10.03 -19.16
CA GLY A 25 18.70 -10.91 -18.09
C GLY A 25 19.74 -10.28 -17.16
N SER A 26 20.12 -9.01 -17.37
CA SER A 26 21.07 -8.29 -16.50
C SER A 26 20.42 -7.71 -15.24
N SER A 27 21.25 -7.37 -14.26
CA SER A 27 20.91 -6.51 -13.13
C SER A 27 21.79 -5.25 -13.16
N GLU A 28 21.19 -4.09 -12.91
CA GLU A 28 21.89 -2.80 -12.89
C GLU A 28 21.46 -1.95 -11.68
N PRO A 29 22.39 -1.35 -10.92
CA PRO A 29 22.04 -0.47 -9.81
C PRO A 29 21.17 0.71 -10.24
N TRP A 30 20.27 1.16 -9.37
CA TRP A 30 19.47 2.36 -9.60
C TRP A 30 20.36 3.58 -9.82
N SER A 31 19.97 4.41 -10.79
CA SER A 31 20.71 5.62 -11.14
C SER A 31 20.14 6.91 -10.55
N GLN A 32 18.88 6.87 -10.11
CA GLN A 32 18.12 7.99 -9.55
C GLN A 32 17.39 7.55 -8.27
N GLY A 33 17.14 8.52 -7.38
CA GLY A 33 16.57 8.28 -6.06
C GLY A 33 17.60 7.91 -5.00
N ASP A 34 17.30 8.24 -3.76
CA ASP A 34 18.06 7.81 -2.56
C ASP A 34 17.26 6.85 -1.68
N GLY A 35 16.07 6.46 -2.11
CA GLY A 35 15.19 5.53 -1.40
C GLY A 35 14.33 6.20 -0.33
N THR A 36 14.42 7.52 -0.12
CA THR A 36 13.52 8.21 0.81
C THR A 36 12.12 8.41 0.19
N MET A 37 11.12 8.69 1.03
CA MET A 37 9.75 8.94 0.57
C MET A 37 9.64 10.06 -0.48
N ASN A 38 10.44 11.12 -0.34
CA ASN A 38 10.43 12.28 -1.26
C ASN A 38 11.36 12.08 -2.47
N ASN A 39 12.21 11.05 -2.45
CA ASN A 39 13.16 10.74 -3.51
C ASN A 39 13.36 9.22 -3.64
N PRO A 40 12.29 8.47 -3.98
CA PRO A 40 12.31 7.01 -4.03
C PRO A 40 13.31 6.52 -5.09
N TYR A 41 13.85 5.32 -4.92
CA TYR A 41 14.63 4.68 -5.97
C TYR A 41 13.77 4.50 -7.22
N LEU A 42 14.22 5.06 -8.35
CA LEU A 42 13.48 4.99 -9.60
C LEU A 42 13.81 3.70 -10.35
N ILE A 43 12.78 2.93 -10.65
CA ILE A 43 12.86 1.72 -11.46
C ILE A 43 12.49 2.09 -12.89
N GLU A 44 13.49 2.52 -13.64
CA GLU A 44 13.35 2.96 -15.03
C GLU A 44 13.50 1.79 -16.02
N THR A 45 14.13 0.69 -15.59
CA THR A 45 14.44 -0.46 -16.45
C THR A 45 14.17 -1.79 -15.75
N ALA A 46 14.02 -2.85 -16.55
CA ALA A 46 13.90 -4.21 -16.05
C ALA A 46 15.18 -4.67 -15.31
N ALA A 47 16.35 -4.13 -15.66
CA ALA A 47 17.61 -4.39 -14.96
C ALA A 47 17.64 -3.76 -13.56
N HIS A 48 17.02 -2.58 -13.36
CA HIS A 48 16.82 -2.00 -12.01
C HIS A 48 15.90 -2.87 -11.15
N LEU A 49 14.85 -3.44 -11.74
CA LEU A 49 13.96 -4.36 -11.02
C LEU A 49 14.68 -5.67 -10.66
N ALA A 50 15.50 -6.21 -11.57
CA ALA A 50 16.33 -7.37 -11.31
C ALA A 50 17.37 -7.10 -10.21
N TYR A 51 17.89 -5.87 -10.13
CA TYR A 51 18.79 -5.46 -9.05
C TYR A 51 18.07 -5.40 -7.69
N LEU A 52 16.80 -4.97 -7.64
CA LEU A 52 15.98 -5.10 -6.43
C LEU A 52 15.87 -6.57 -5.99
N ALA A 53 15.58 -7.48 -6.93
CA ALA A 53 15.51 -8.91 -6.63
C ALA A 53 16.85 -9.42 -6.06
N GLU A 54 17.97 -9.07 -6.68
CA GLU A 54 19.31 -9.41 -6.21
C GLU A 54 19.53 -8.97 -4.76
N LYS A 55 19.25 -7.71 -4.43
CA LYS A 55 19.52 -7.16 -3.10
C LYS A 55 18.64 -7.75 -2.01
N VAL A 56 17.36 -7.98 -2.29
CA VAL A 56 16.48 -8.69 -1.35
C VAL A 56 16.97 -10.12 -1.14
N ASN A 57 17.35 -10.82 -2.20
CA ASN A 57 17.80 -12.22 -2.13
C ASN A 57 19.14 -12.40 -1.42
N GLU A 58 20.00 -11.38 -1.43
CA GLU A 58 21.27 -11.35 -0.69
C GLU A 58 21.11 -11.00 0.80
N GLY A 59 19.92 -10.56 1.23
CA GLY A 59 19.71 -10.04 2.59
C GLY A 59 20.42 -8.71 2.81
N TYR A 60 20.51 -7.87 1.77
CA TYR A 60 21.29 -6.63 1.79
C TYR A 60 20.86 -5.71 2.96
N GLN A 61 21.84 -5.24 3.73
CA GLN A 61 21.68 -4.27 4.83
C GLN A 61 20.71 -4.62 5.98
N SER A 62 20.19 -5.86 6.08
CA SER A 62 19.28 -6.22 7.16
C SER A 62 19.98 -6.68 8.45
N SER A 63 19.47 -6.23 9.60
CA SER A 63 19.63 -6.92 10.89
C SER A 63 18.35 -7.69 11.20
N GLY A 64 17.94 -8.59 10.30
CA GLY A 64 16.64 -9.26 10.36
C GLY A 64 16.28 -10.00 9.07
N GLN A 65 15.03 -10.43 8.94
CA GLN A 65 14.50 -11.11 7.74
C GLN A 65 13.93 -10.14 6.69
N GLY A 66 13.55 -8.92 7.09
CA GLY A 66 13.08 -7.86 6.19
C GLY A 66 14.24 -7.10 5.54
N VAL A 67 14.09 -6.79 4.24
CA VAL A 67 15.06 -6.02 3.46
C VAL A 67 14.38 -4.77 2.90
N PHE A 68 15.05 -3.62 3.01
CA PHE A 68 14.55 -2.30 2.62
C PHE A 68 13.46 -1.67 3.53
N GLU A 69 13.54 -1.89 4.85
CA GLU A 69 12.54 -1.46 5.85
C GLU A 69 12.27 0.05 5.92
N ASP A 70 13.11 0.91 5.36
CA ASP A 70 12.93 2.37 5.38
C ASP A 70 12.87 2.97 3.96
N GLU A 71 12.92 2.12 2.92
CA GLU A 71 13.11 2.56 1.54
C GLU A 71 11.87 2.46 0.66
N TYR A 72 11.81 3.39 -0.30
CA TYR A 72 10.72 3.58 -1.26
C TYR A 72 11.23 3.35 -2.68
N PHE A 73 10.40 2.68 -3.49
CA PHE A 73 10.67 2.33 -4.87
C PHE A 73 9.50 2.77 -5.75
N LEU A 74 9.80 3.43 -6.86
CA LEU A 74 8.80 3.92 -7.79
C LEU A 74 9.12 3.42 -9.20
N LEU A 75 8.16 2.74 -9.83
CA LEU A 75 8.22 2.38 -11.23
C LEU A 75 7.87 3.61 -12.08
N THR A 76 8.70 3.95 -13.07
CA THR A 76 8.51 5.15 -13.92
C THR A 76 8.10 4.83 -15.35
N ASP A 77 8.23 3.56 -15.74
CA ASP A 77 8.01 3.08 -17.10
C ASP A 77 7.47 1.65 -17.10
N ASP A 78 6.77 1.28 -18.17
CA ASP A 78 6.40 -0.11 -18.41
C ASP A 78 7.65 -0.96 -18.70
N LEU A 79 7.71 -2.16 -18.12
CA LEU A 79 8.83 -3.08 -18.25
C LEU A 79 8.41 -4.35 -18.99
N ASP A 80 9.24 -4.79 -19.92
CA ASP A 80 9.08 -6.09 -20.59
C ASP A 80 10.15 -7.05 -20.08
N LEU A 81 9.77 -8.09 -19.31
CA LEU A 81 10.69 -9.12 -18.81
C LEU A 81 11.10 -10.15 -19.89
N ASN A 82 10.66 -9.94 -21.13
CA ASN A 82 11.13 -10.63 -22.33
C ASN A 82 11.01 -12.15 -22.28
N ASN A 83 10.07 -12.67 -21.48
CA ASN A 83 9.89 -14.10 -21.24
C ASN A 83 11.18 -14.82 -20.78
N LEU A 84 12.11 -14.10 -20.15
CA LEU A 84 13.30 -14.69 -19.53
C LEU A 84 12.96 -15.26 -18.15
N ASP A 85 13.71 -16.27 -17.69
CA ASP A 85 13.47 -16.84 -16.35
C ASP A 85 13.72 -15.78 -15.27
N TRP A 86 12.63 -15.37 -14.61
CA TRP A 86 12.65 -14.40 -13.53
C TRP A 86 13.04 -15.05 -12.21
N THR A 87 13.94 -14.39 -11.48
CA THR A 87 14.20 -14.73 -10.07
C THR A 87 13.30 -13.86 -9.19
N PRO A 88 12.38 -14.44 -8.41
CA PRO A 88 11.49 -13.68 -7.53
C PRO A 88 12.24 -12.72 -6.60
N ILE A 89 11.60 -11.59 -6.28
CA ILE A 89 12.09 -10.65 -5.26
C ILE A 89 11.79 -11.27 -3.88
N GLY A 90 12.82 -11.80 -3.23
CA GLY A 90 12.71 -12.54 -1.97
C GLY A 90 13.03 -14.02 -2.12
N ASN A 91 13.54 -14.59 -1.03
CA ASN A 91 13.88 -16.00 -0.91
C ASN A 91 13.40 -16.50 0.45
N VAL A 92 12.19 -17.05 0.47
CA VAL A 92 11.54 -17.59 1.67
C VAL A 92 11.03 -19.00 1.44
N ASN A 93 10.92 -19.77 2.52
CA ASN A 93 10.17 -21.02 2.53
C ASN A 93 8.67 -20.79 2.79
N TYR A 94 7.86 -21.85 2.74
CA TYR A 94 6.42 -21.79 3.01
C TYR A 94 6.03 -21.15 4.36
N SER A 95 6.91 -21.23 5.36
CA SER A 95 6.73 -20.65 6.68
C SER A 95 7.24 -19.21 6.78
N MET A 96 7.47 -18.53 5.66
CA MET A 96 7.98 -17.16 5.56
C MET A 96 9.38 -16.97 6.19
N ASN A 97 10.14 -18.04 6.39
CA ASN A 97 11.53 -17.91 6.85
C ASN A 97 12.44 -17.66 5.66
N GLY A 98 13.24 -16.60 5.74
CA GLY A 98 14.20 -16.22 4.72
C GLY A 98 14.26 -14.70 4.59
N PHE A 99 14.61 -14.21 3.40
CA PHE A 99 14.62 -12.79 3.10
C PHE A 99 13.37 -12.41 2.32
N TYR A 100 12.59 -11.48 2.85
CA TYR A 100 11.40 -10.93 2.18
C TYR A 100 11.59 -9.44 1.92
N PHE A 101 10.84 -8.92 0.95
CA PHE A 101 10.79 -7.49 0.70
C PHE A 101 10.01 -6.78 1.81
N ALA A 102 10.63 -5.79 2.44
CA ALA A 102 10.05 -4.97 3.49
C ALA A 102 10.12 -3.49 3.10
N GLY A 103 10.06 -3.16 1.81
CA GLY A 103 10.01 -1.76 1.36
C GLY A 103 8.62 -1.32 0.94
N ARG A 104 8.55 -0.09 0.41
CA ARG A 104 7.37 0.50 -0.22
C ARG A 104 7.56 0.52 -1.73
N PHE A 105 6.96 -0.45 -2.43
CA PHE A 105 7.02 -0.51 -3.89
C PHE A 105 5.73 0.03 -4.50
N ASP A 106 5.81 1.16 -5.20
CA ASP A 106 4.71 1.72 -5.98
C ASP A 106 4.97 1.52 -7.48
N GLY A 107 4.10 0.74 -8.12
CA GLY A 107 4.13 0.54 -9.57
C GLY A 107 3.66 1.74 -10.37
N CYS A 108 3.08 2.77 -9.73
CA CYS A 108 2.53 3.97 -10.38
C CYS A 108 1.62 3.65 -11.60
N TYR A 109 0.91 2.52 -11.51
CA TYR A 109 0.03 1.94 -12.54
C TYR A 109 0.72 1.52 -13.85
N HIS A 110 2.05 1.45 -13.86
CA HIS A 110 2.81 0.85 -14.95
C HIS A 110 2.61 -0.67 -15.01
N GLN A 111 3.01 -1.22 -16.15
CA GLN A 111 2.92 -2.64 -16.46
C GLN A 111 4.26 -3.34 -16.36
N ILE A 112 4.26 -4.56 -15.84
CA ILE A 112 5.37 -5.51 -15.97
C ILE A 112 4.88 -6.68 -16.82
N GLU A 113 5.36 -6.74 -18.05
CA GLU A 113 4.92 -7.70 -19.05
C GLU A 113 5.86 -8.90 -19.17
N ASN A 114 5.33 -9.98 -19.74
CA ASN A 114 6.09 -11.17 -20.11
C ASN A 114 6.88 -11.80 -18.96
N LEU A 115 6.34 -11.75 -17.73
CA LEU A 115 6.88 -12.47 -16.58
C LEU A 115 6.92 -13.97 -16.89
N ARG A 116 8.07 -14.61 -16.71
CA ARG A 116 8.20 -16.07 -16.81
C ARG A 116 8.88 -16.62 -15.57
N ILE A 117 8.14 -17.42 -14.80
CA ILE A 117 8.67 -18.14 -13.65
C ILE A 117 8.55 -19.65 -13.90
N GLN A 118 9.66 -20.36 -13.73
CA GLN A 118 9.70 -21.81 -13.64
C GLN A 118 10.42 -22.22 -12.35
N SER A 119 9.67 -22.61 -11.33
CA SER A 119 10.22 -22.75 -9.97
C SER A 119 9.80 -24.05 -9.28
N ASN A 120 10.60 -24.48 -8.32
CA ASN A 120 10.24 -25.49 -7.33
C ASN A 120 10.23 -24.93 -5.90
N ALA A 121 10.39 -23.61 -5.75
CA ALA A 121 10.30 -22.93 -4.47
C ALA A 121 8.85 -22.86 -3.96
N ASP A 122 8.70 -22.80 -2.63
CA ASP A 122 7.40 -22.92 -1.96
C ASP A 122 6.50 -21.70 -2.07
N LEU A 123 7.06 -20.50 -2.24
CA LEU A 123 6.32 -19.27 -2.42
C LEU A 123 6.98 -18.51 -3.56
N THR A 124 6.25 -18.29 -4.64
CA THR A 124 6.79 -17.63 -5.83
C THR A 124 5.75 -16.71 -6.47
N GLY A 125 6.24 -15.61 -7.02
CA GLY A 125 5.55 -14.62 -7.84
C GLY A 125 6.59 -13.62 -8.33
N LEU A 126 6.17 -12.48 -8.89
CA LEU A 126 7.10 -11.38 -9.14
C LEU A 126 7.92 -11.08 -7.87
N PHE A 127 7.23 -10.99 -6.74
CA PHE A 127 7.78 -11.05 -5.39
C PHE A 127 7.56 -12.45 -4.81
N ALA A 128 8.59 -13.06 -4.23
CA ALA A 128 8.40 -14.28 -3.45
C ALA A 128 7.64 -13.98 -2.16
N ALA A 129 8.00 -12.89 -1.48
CA ALA A 129 7.35 -12.48 -0.25
C ALA A 129 7.49 -10.99 0.06
N VAL A 130 6.47 -10.45 0.71
CA VAL A 130 6.43 -9.09 1.27
C VAL A 130 6.08 -9.18 2.75
N GLY A 131 6.73 -8.42 3.62
CA GLY A 131 6.49 -8.50 5.06
C GLY A 131 6.77 -7.23 5.85
N GLY A 132 6.02 -7.06 6.94
CA GLY A 132 6.15 -5.97 7.90
C GLY A 132 5.06 -4.91 7.78
N GLU A 133 4.78 -4.22 8.89
CA GLU A 133 3.80 -3.15 8.96
C GLU A 133 4.25 -1.98 8.08
N ASP A 134 3.30 -1.35 7.37
CA ASP A 134 3.57 -0.24 6.44
C ASP A 134 4.46 -0.57 5.22
N HIS A 135 4.66 -1.86 4.93
CA HIS A 135 5.31 -2.32 3.69
C HIS A 135 4.30 -2.80 2.67
N TYR A 136 4.55 -2.49 1.40
CA TYR A 136 3.58 -2.77 0.35
C TYR A 136 4.16 -2.97 -1.04
N VAL A 137 3.39 -3.67 -1.85
CA VAL A 137 3.47 -3.65 -3.31
C VAL A 137 2.14 -3.09 -3.81
N SER A 138 2.19 -1.99 -4.56
CA SER A 138 0.98 -1.28 -5.00
C SER A 138 0.95 -0.88 -6.46
N ASN A 139 -0.25 -0.61 -6.96
CA ASN A 139 -0.53 0.07 -8.24
C ASN A 139 0.23 -0.56 -9.42
N LEU A 140 0.10 -1.86 -9.61
CA LEU A 140 0.94 -2.61 -10.55
C LEU A 140 0.12 -3.63 -11.32
N SER A 141 0.23 -3.62 -12.65
CA SER A 141 -0.34 -4.67 -13.49
C SER A 141 0.76 -5.59 -14.03
N VAL A 142 0.64 -6.89 -13.75
CA VAL A 142 1.62 -7.89 -14.16
C VAL A 142 1.00 -8.85 -15.17
N SER A 143 1.69 -9.15 -16.27
CA SER A 143 1.27 -10.18 -17.22
C SER A 143 2.34 -11.25 -17.41
N GLY A 144 1.93 -12.51 -17.52
CA GLY A 144 2.90 -13.57 -17.78
C GLY A 144 2.44 -15.00 -17.46
N THR A 145 3.44 -15.85 -17.25
CA THR A 145 3.27 -17.29 -16.98
C THR A 145 4.09 -17.71 -15.77
N VAL A 146 3.43 -18.26 -14.77
CA VAL A 146 4.04 -18.83 -13.56
C VAL A 146 3.79 -20.33 -13.54
N ILE A 147 4.85 -21.12 -13.61
CA ILE A 147 4.80 -22.58 -13.51
C ILE A 147 5.62 -22.99 -12.29
N SER A 148 4.98 -23.66 -11.32
CA SER A 148 5.65 -24.11 -10.11
C SER A 148 5.38 -25.58 -9.77
N THR A 149 6.35 -26.18 -9.10
CA THR A 149 6.24 -27.50 -8.48
C THR A 149 6.34 -27.43 -6.94
N GLY A 150 6.43 -26.23 -6.37
CA GLY A 150 6.45 -25.99 -4.93
C GLY A 150 5.05 -25.96 -4.30
N MET A 151 4.96 -25.49 -3.05
CA MET A 151 3.72 -25.45 -2.27
C MET A 151 2.78 -24.27 -2.58
N GLY A 152 3.25 -23.18 -3.16
CA GLY A 152 2.50 -21.93 -3.33
C GLY A 152 3.05 -21.07 -4.47
N ALA A 153 2.17 -20.62 -5.37
CA ALA A 153 2.55 -19.72 -6.46
C ALA A 153 1.45 -18.69 -6.77
N ALA A 154 1.85 -17.50 -7.16
CA ALA A 154 0.94 -16.50 -7.72
C ALA A 154 1.64 -15.64 -8.77
N GLY A 155 0.87 -14.81 -9.46
CA GLY A 155 1.41 -13.88 -10.44
C GLY A 155 2.18 -12.70 -9.84
N VAL A 156 1.69 -12.15 -8.71
CA VAL A 156 2.27 -10.94 -8.10
C VAL A 156 3.11 -11.30 -6.87
N VAL A 157 2.50 -11.85 -5.81
CA VAL A 157 3.18 -12.09 -4.52
C VAL A 157 3.01 -13.54 -4.07
N GLY A 158 4.11 -14.24 -3.79
CA GLY A 158 4.07 -15.59 -3.23
C GLY A 158 3.49 -15.62 -1.81
N GLY A 159 3.98 -14.76 -0.91
CA GLY A 159 3.52 -14.68 0.47
C GLY A 159 3.46 -13.27 1.05
N ILE A 160 2.47 -13.00 1.90
CA ILE A 160 2.36 -11.78 2.71
C ILE A 160 2.55 -12.15 4.18
N ALA A 161 3.33 -11.37 4.93
CA ALA A 161 3.52 -11.52 6.37
C ALA A 161 3.41 -10.20 7.16
N ALA A 162 3.13 -10.31 8.46
CA ALA A 162 3.38 -9.27 9.47
C ALA A 162 2.78 -7.90 9.14
N GLY A 163 1.54 -7.85 8.69
CA GLY A 163 0.78 -6.61 8.44
C GLY A 163 0.94 -6.00 7.05
N ALA A 164 1.77 -6.60 6.18
CA ALA A 164 2.04 -6.09 4.84
C ALA A 164 0.79 -6.01 3.93
N LEU A 165 0.87 -5.16 2.91
CA LEU A 165 -0.24 -4.82 2.02
C LEU A 165 0.09 -5.08 0.54
N VAL A 166 -0.81 -5.76 -0.15
CA VAL A 166 -0.84 -5.77 -1.62
C VAL A 166 -2.07 -5.00 -2.07
N TYR A 167 -1.85 -3.91 -2.81
CA TYR A 167 -2.87 -2.88 -3.07
C TYR A 167 -2.97 -2.51 -4.54
N ARG A 168 -4.16 -2.58 -5.16
CA ARG A 168 -4.33 -2.18 -6.57
C ARG A 168 -3.38 -2.90 -7.53
N CYS A 169 -3.13 -4.17 -7.26
CA CYS A 169 -2.33 -5.02 -8.12
C CYS A 169 -3.21 -5.95 -8.98
N SER A 170 -2.81 -6.17 -10.22
CA SER A 170 -3.50 -7.10 -11.13
C SER A 170 -2.56 -8.13 -11.73
N PHE A 171 -3.10 -9.32 -12.01
CA PHE A 171 -2.39 -10.32 -12.79
C PHE A 171 -3.22 -10.85 -13.96
N SER A 172 -2.59 -10.96 -15.12
CA SER A 172 -3.15 -11.59 -16.33
C SER A 172 -2.20 -12.65 -16.89
N GLY A 173 -2.76 -13.67 -17.55
CA GLY A 173 -1.99 -14.79 -18.11
C GLY A 173 -2.29 -16.12 -17.42
N SER A 174 -1.27 -16.83 -16.93
CA SER A 174 -1.48 -18.16 -16.32
C SER A 174 -0.61 -18.44 -15.10
N VAL A 175 -1.21 -19.11 -14.11
CA VAL A 175 -0.52 -19.66 -12.94
C VAL A 175 -0.84 -21.15 -12.85
N SER A 176 0.19 -21.99 -12.94
CA SER A 176 0.06 -23.44 -12.95
C SER A 176 0.95 -24.09 -11.88
N VAL A 177 0.36 -24.89 -11.01
CA VAL A 177 1.10 -25.66 -10.00
C VAL A 177 0.84 -27.15 -10.16
N THR A 178 1.90 -27.95 -10.26
CA THR A 178 1.81 -29.41 -10.27
C THR A 178 2.72 -30.00 -9.20
N ASN A 179 2.14 -30.72 -8.23
CA ASN A 179 2.88 -31.25 -7.08
C ASN A 179 2.43 -32.69 -6.74
N SER A 180 3.23 -33.40 -5.95
CA SER A 180 2.94 -34.73 -5.38
C SER A 180 3.11 -34.78 -3.85
N GLY A 181 3.20 -33.62 -3.20
CA GLY A 181 3.24 -33.44 -1.75
C GLY A 181 1.85 -33.42 -1.12
N THR A 182 1.80 -33.15 0.18
CA THR A 182 0.54 -33.10 0.95
C THR A 182 -0.31 -31.88 0.61
N PHE A 183 0.30 -30.81 0.10
CA PHE A 183 -0.38 -29.56 -0.23
C PHE A 183 0.34 -28.87 -1.39
N CYS A 184 -0.45 -28.30 -2.30
CA CYS A 184 0.01 -27.27 -3.21
C CYS A 184 -1.13 -26.30 -3.53
N GLY A 185 -0.78 -25.05 -3.80
CA GLY A 185 -1.79 -24.05 -4.12
C GLY A 185 -1.30 -22.94 -5.05
N ALA A 186 -2.27 -22.30 -5.71
CA ALA A 186 -2.01 -21.16 -6.56
C ALA A 186 -3.14 -20.14 -6.55
N ALA A 187 -2.79 -18.88 -6.82
CA ALA A 187 -3.75 -17.82 -7.10
C ALA A 187 -3.28 -16.93 -8.25
N GLY A 188 -4.16 -16.08 -8.78
CA GLY A 188 -3.75 -15.05 -9.72
C GLY A 188 -2.85 -14.01 -9.08
N VAL A 189 -3.19 -13.52 -7.88
CA VAL A 189 -2.49 -12.37 -7.27
C VAL A 189 -1.57 -12.77 -6.13
N VAL A 190 -2.09 -13.42 -5.07
CA VAL A 190 -1.35 -13.74 -3.84
C VAL A 190 -1.51 -15.21 -3.47
N ALA A 191 -0.40 -15.95 -3.28
CA ALA A 191 -0.52 -17.37 -2.91
C ALA A 191 -0.90 -17.52 -1.43
N GLY A 192 -0.14 -16.92 -0.51
CA GLY A 192 -0.40 -17.03 0.93
C GLY A 192 -0.47 -15.70 1.64
N VAL A 193 -1.40 -15.57 2.60
CA VAL A 193 -1.44 -14.43 3.53
C VAL A 193 -1.30 -14.93 4.97
N GLN A 194 -0.35 -14.35 5.71
CA GLN A 194 -0.11 -14.57 7.14
C GLN A 194 -0.09 -13.23 7.86
N ASP A 195 -1.20 -12.78 8.43
CA ASP A 195 -1.28 -11.41 8.94
C ASP A 195 -1.01 -10.37 7.83
N GLY A 196 -2.06 -10.00 7.09
CA GLY A 196 -1.89 -9.05 5.99
C GLY A 196 -3.16 -8.68 5.26
N ARG A 197 -3.01 -7.80 4.26
CA ARG A 197 -4.13 -7.19 3.55
C ARG A 197 -3.94 -7.31 2.03
N VAL A 198 -5.01 -7.69 1.35
CA VAL A 198 -5.10 -7.72 -0.11
C VAL A 198 -6.29 -6.86 -0.52
N VAL A 199 -6.02 -5.70 -1.11
CA VAL A 199 -7.01 -4.64 -1.27
C VAL A 199 -7.04 -4.18 -2.73
N GLN A 200 -8.24 -4.09 -3.31
CA GLN A 200 -8.47 -3.67 -4.69
C GLN A 200 -7.61 -4.43 -5.71
N CYS A 201 -7.45 -5.75 -5.54
CA CYS A 201 -6.65 -6.56 -6.46
C CYS A 201 -7.52 -7.32 -7.47
N ALA A 202 -6.98 -7.56 -8.66
CA ALA A 202 -7.72 -8.17 -9.77
C ALA A 202 -6.96 -9.35 -10.39
N SER A 203 -7.69 -10.36 -10.84
CA SER A 203 -7.12 -11.44 -11.65
C SER A 203 -7.99 -11.74 -12.86
N SER A 204 -7.37 -11.78 -14.03
CA SER A 204 -7.93 -12.37 -15.26
C SER A 204 -7.20 -13.65 -15.65
N ALA A 205 -6.30 -14.15 -14.79
CA ALA A 205 -5.44 -15.28 -15.10
C ALA A 205 -6.15 -16.62 -15.03
N THR A 206 -5.74 -17.55 -15.89
CA THR A 206 -6.11 -18.96 -15.73
C THR A 206 -5.25 -19.59 -14.66
N VAL A 207 -5.88 -20.06 -13.57
CA VAL A 207 -5.22 -20.68 -12.42
C VAL A 207 -5.52 -22.18 -12.41
N THR A 208 -4.48 -23.00 -12.52
CA THR A 208 -4.60 -24.47 -12.55
C THR A 208 -3.69 -25.11 -11.51
N VAL A 209 -4.26 -25.92 -10.62
CA VAL A 209 -3.50 -26.64 -9.60
C VAL A 209 -3.80 -28.12 -9.68
N THR A 210 -2.76 -28.93 -9.83
CA THR A 210 -2.87 -30.39 -9.86
C THR A 210 -2.02 -31.00 -8.75
N ASN A 211 -2.64 -31.82 -7.90
CA ASN A 211 -1.93 -32.64 -6.93
C ASN A 211 -2.14 -34.13 -7.23
N SER A 212 -1.04 -34.83 -7.51
CA SER A 212 -1.05 -36.26 -7.85
C SER A 212 -0.96 -37.19 -6.64
N ASN A 213 -0.74 -36.65 -5.43
CA ASN A 213 -0.71 -37.44 -4.20
C ASN A 213 -2.13 -37.86 -3.81
N PHE A 214 -2.30 -39.15 -3.51
CA PHE A 214 -3.58 -39.71 -3.07
C PHE A 214 -4.14 -39.03 -1.81
N MET A 215 -3.27 -38.52 -0.94
CA MET A 215 -3.65 -37.78 0.28
C MET A 215 -3.40 -36.27 0.18
N GLY A 216 -3.02 -35.78 -1.01
CA GLY A 216 -2.70 -34.37 -1.23
C GLY A 216 -3.92 -33.52 -1.52
N ALA A 217 -3.84 -32.25 -1.13
CA ALA A 217 -4.78 -31.21 -1.53
C ALA A 217 -4.21 -30.37 -2.69
N ALA A 218 -5.09 -30.00 -3.63
CA ALA A 218 -4.83 -28.96 -4.63
C ALA A 218 -5.74 -27.77 -4.32
N VAL A 219 -5.19 -26.56 -4.18
CA VAL A 219 -5.95 -25.38 -3.75
C VAL A 219 -5.78 -24.23 -4.75
N ALA A 220 -6.85 -23.79 -5.40
CA ALA A 220 -6.76 -22.79 -6.47
C ALA A 220 -7.76 -21.65 -6.27
N SER A 221 -7.34 -20.41 -6.48
CA SER A 221 -8.26 -19.25 -6.44
C SER A 221 -7.92 -18.17 -7.46
N GLY A 222 -8.81 -17.21 -7.60
CA GLY A 222 -8.58 -16.04 -8.45
C GLY A 222 -7.60 -15.05 -7.81
N VAL A 223 -7.77 -14.74 -6.52
CA VAL A 223 -7.06 -13.63 -5.87
C VAL A 223 -6.09 -14.11 -4.79
N VAL A 224 -6.58 -14.77 -3.74
CA VAL A 224 -5.76 -15.25 -2.60
C VAL A 224 -5.91 -16.77 -2.47
N CYS A 225 -4.85 -17.56 -2.50
CA CYS A 225 -5.00 -19.02 -2.45
C CYS A 225 -5.37 -19.49 -1.03
N PHE A 226 -4.55 -19.12 -0.05
CA PHE A 226 -4.83 -19.45 1.34
C PHE A 226 -4.52 -18.29 2.29
N ALA A 227 -5.26 -18.26 3.41
CA ALA A 227 -5.03 -17.33 4.51
C ALA A 227 -4.82 -18.08 5.82
N ARG A 228 -3.88 -17.61 6.62
CA ARG A 228 -3.59 -18.04 8.00
C ARG A 228 -3.51 -16.82 8.90
N GLU A 229 -3.83 -16.98 10.18
CA GLU A 229 -3.87 -15.88 11.14
C GLU A 229 -4.85 -14.78 10.67
N SER A 230 -4.53 -13.50 10.85
CA SER A 230 -5.41 -12.40 10.44
C SER A 230 -5.27 -12.11 8.94
N ALA A 231 -6.38 -11.99 8.21
CA ALA A 231 -6.33 -11.56 6.80
C ALA A 231 -7.55 -10.71 6.42
N SER A 232 -7.31 -9.64 5.67
CA SER A 232 -8.38 -8.84 5.06
C SER A 232 -8.26 -8.86 3.54
N ILE A 233 -9.35 -9.24 2.87
CA ILE A 233 -9.46 -9.27 1.41
C ILE A 233 -10.62 -8.36 1.01
N GLN A 234 -10.30 -7.20 0.45
CA GLN A 234 -11.27 -6.13 0.19
C GLN A 234 -11.26 -5.72 -1.26
N GLY A 235 -12.43 -5.47 -1.85
CA GLY A 235 -12.49 -4.76 -3.14
C GLY A 235 -11.91 -5.57 -4.30
N CYS A 236 -11.73 -6.89 -4.15
CA CYS A 236 -11.01 -7.71 -5.11
C CYS A 236 -11.96 -8.38 -6.10
N TYR A 237 -11.48 -8.66 -7.32
CA TYR A 237 -12.27 -9.42 -8.28
C TYR A 237 -11.49 -10.42 -9.12
N ASN A 238 -12.19 -11.45 -9.59
CA ASN A 238 -11.65 -12.45 -10.50
C ASN A 238 -12.55 -12.67 -11.72
N THR A 239 -11.94 -12.67 -12.90
CA THR A 239 -12.58 -13.01 -14.18
C THR A 239 -11.93 -14.23 -14.84
N GLY A 240 -10.77 -14.65 -14.36
CA GLY A 240 -10.02 -15.80 -14.86
C GLY A 240 -10.59 -17.15 -14.43
N ALA A 241 -10.33 -18.20 -15.22
CA ALA A 241 -10.78 -19.55 -14.92
C ALA A 241 -9.90 -20.20 -13.83
N ILE A 242 -10.53 -20.92 -12.91
CA ILE A 242 -9.89 -21.58 -11.75
C ILE A 242 -10.19 -23.08 -11.81
N ASN A 243 -9.13 -23.89 -11.73
CA ASN A 243 -9.22 -25.34 -11.69
C ASN A 243 -8.32 -25.92 -10.60
N ALA A 244 -8.90 -26.63 -9.64
CA ALA A 244 -8.18 -27.42 -8.65
C ALA A 244 -8.49 -28.91 -8.82
N SER A 245 -7.46 -29.70 -9.14
CA SER A 245 -7.57 -31.14 -9.37
C SER A 245 -6.67 -31.91 -8.40
N ALA A 246 -7.28 -32.72 -7.54
CA ALA A 246 -6.56 -33.68 -6.71
C ALA A 246 -7.40 -34.93 -6.52
N VAL A 247 -6.74 -36.05 -6.20
CA VAL A 247 -7.41 -37.34 -6.00
C VAL A 247 -8.34 -37.29 -4.78
N LEU A 248 -7.88 -36.69 -3.69
CA LEU A 248 -8.67 -36.55 -2.47
C LEU A 248 -9.53 -35.29 -2.48
N MET A 249 -8.90 -34.12 -2.65
CA MET A 249 -9.56 -32.85 -2.42
C MET A 249 -8.97 -31.72 -3.27
N GLY A 250 -9.67 -31.38 -4.35
CA GLY A 250 -9.45 -30.14 -5.09
C GLY A 250 -10.32 -29.03 -4.52
N ILE A 251 -9.73 -28.01 -3.92
CA ILE A 251 -10.42 -26.87 -3.31
C ILE A 251 -10.30 -25.67 -4.22
N SER A 252 -11.40 -24.99 -4.48
CA SER A 252 -11.42 -23.80 -5.31
C SER A 252 -12.32 -22.71 -4.76
N GLY A 253 -11.91 -21.45 -4.91
CA GLY A 253 -12.70 -20.29 -4.53
C GLY A 253 -12.44 -19.12 -5.47
N GLY A 254 -13.51 -18.41 -5.87
CA GLY A 254 -13.36 -17.28 -6.80
C GLY A 254 -12.41 -16.18 -6.29
N ILE A 255 -12.45 -15.89 -4.98
CA ILE A 255 -11.61 -14.90 -4.31
C ILE A 255 -10.59 -15.56 -3.39
N LEU A 256 -11.06 -16.39 -2.44
CA LEU A 256 -10.23 -17.13 -1.49
C LEU A 256 -10.55 -18.63 -1.57
N ALA A 257 -9.56 -19.51 -1.67
CA ALA A 257 -9.86 -20.95 -1.72
C ALA A 257 -9.96 -21.58 -0.33
N ALA A 258 -9.01 -21.32 0.57
CA ALA A 258 -9.01 -21.95 1.89
C ALA A 258 -8.50 -21.03 3.00
N THR A 259 -8.97 -21.26 4.22
CA THR A 259 -8.27 -20.82 5.42
C THR A 259 -7.60 -22.00 6.10
N VAL A 260 -6.39 -21.77 6.61
CA VAL A 260 -5.56 -22.77 7.28
C VAL A 260 -5.10 -22.24 8.62
N GLU A 261 -5.01 -23.13 9.61
CA GLU A 261 -4.73 -22.75 11.01
C GLU A 261 -5.78 -21.78 11.57
N SER A 262 -5.71 -21.39 12.84
CA SER A 262 -6.65 -20.41 13.40
C SER A 262 -6.51 -19.08 12.68
N ALA A 263 -7.53 -18.72 11.93
CA ALA A 263 -7.54 -17.54 11.07
C ALA A 263 -8.76 -16.67 11.34
N GLU A 264 -8.52 -15.36 11.44
CA GLU A 264 -9.52 -14.31 11.47
C GLU A 264 -9.54 -13.63 10.10
N VAL A 265 -10.47 -14.06 9.23
CA VAL A 265 -10.48 -13.64 7.83
C VAL A 265 -11.75 -12.87 7.51
N SER A 266 -11.56 -11.67 6.96
CA SER A 266 -12.65 -10.85 6.41
C SER A 266 -12.53 -10.77 4.89
N ILE A 267 -13.61 -11.08 4.18
CA ILE A 267 -13.73 -10.93 2.73
C ILE A 267 -14.92 -10.01 2.46
N TYR A 268 -14.70 -8.87 1.82
CA TYR A 268 -15.78 -7.93 1.56
C TYR A 268 -15.63 -7.05 0.34
N SER A 269 -16.78 -6.68 -0.23
CA SER A 269 -16.86 -5.88 -1.47
C SER A 269 -16.08 -6.53 -2.62
N CYS A 270 -16.18 -7.85 -2.74
CA CYS A 270 -15.45 -8.63 -3.74
C CYS A 270 -16.41 -9.31 -4.72
N TYR A 271 -15.96 -9.59 -5.94
CA TYR A 271 -16.78 -10.39 -6.85
C TYR A 271 -16.02 -11.37 -7.75
N ASN A 272 -16.68 -12.44 -8.15
CA ASN A 272 -16.13 -13.42 -9.10
C ASN A 272 -17.07 -13.65 -10.29
N VAL A 273 -16.55 -13.53 -11.49
CA VAL A 273 -17.23 -13.93 -12.73
C VAL A 273 -16.47 -15.03 -13.49
N GLY A 274 -15.26 -15.34 -13.05
CA GLY A 274 -14.45 -16.43 -13.59
C GLY A 274 -14.98 -17.80 -13.19
N GLN A 275 -14.85 -18.79 -14.09
CA GLN A 275 -15.30 -20.16 -13.86
C GLN A 275 -14.50 -20.82 -12.73
N VAL A 276 -15.19 -21.38 -11.74
CA VAL A 276 -14.59 -22.04 -10.57
C VAL A 276 -14.87 -23.54 -10.63
N SER A 277 -13.82 -24.34 -10.68
CA SER A 277 -13.92 -25.80 -10.75
C SER A 277 -12.99 -26.49 -9.74
N GLY A 278 -13.52 -27.50 -9.06
CA GLY A 278 -12.82 -28.31 -8.06
C GLY A 278 -13.77 -29.33 -7.42
N GLY A 279 -13.24 -30.26 -6.64
CA GLY A 279 -14.05 -31.20 -5.86
C GLY A 279 -14.87 -30.51 -4.76
N THR A 280 -14.34 -29.43 -4.19
CA THR A 280 -15.06 -28.45 -3.38
C THR A 280 -14.84 -27.07 -3.97
N SER A 281 -15.91 -26.36 -4.30
CA SER A 281 -15.86 -25.08 -5.00
C SER A 281 -16.86 -24.09 -4.41
N GLY A 282 -16.43 -22.84 -4.20
CA GLY A 282 -17.30 -21.73 -3.86
C GLY A 282 -17.10 -20.53 -4.78
N GLY A 283 -18.18 -19.83 -5.11
CA GLY A 283 -18.13 -18.65 -5.98
C GLY A 283 -17.28 -17.51 -5.40
N ILE A 284 -17.20 -17.38 -4.07
CA ILE A 284 -16.32 -16.43 -3.37
C ILE A 284 -15.24 -17.15 -2.59
N PHE A 285 -15.66 -17.99 -1.64
CA PHE A 285 -14.79 -18.69 -0.70
C PHE A 285 -14.96 -20.20 -0.83
N GLY A 286 -13.87 -20.96 -0.92
CA GLY A 286 -13.92 -22.42 -1.12
C GLY A 286 -14.34 -23.20 0.13
N MET A 287 -13.48 -23.24 1.15
CA MET A 287 -13.79 -23.89 2.43
C MET A 287 -12.92 -23.41 3.59
N VAL A 288 -13.39 -23.65 4.80
CA VAL A 288 -12.56 -23.64 6.00
C VAL A 288 -11.85 -24.99 6.11
N SER A 289 -10.51 -25.03 6.17
CA SER A 289 -9.78 -26.28 6.41
C SER A 289 -10.15 -26.85 7.79
N PRO A 290 -10.22 -28.19 7.98
CA PRO A 290 -10.46 -28.79 9.28
C PRO A 290 -9.50 -28.21 10.33
N ILE A 291 -10.07 -27.77 11.45
CA ILE A 291 -9.35 -27.11 12.55
C ILE A 291 -8.38 -28.11 13.18
N ASP A 292 -7.12 -27.73 13.37
CA ASP A 292 -6.25 -28.39 14.34
C ASP A 292 -6.81 -28.08 15.74
N PRO A 293 -7.34 -29.05 16.52
CA PRO A 293 -8.00 -28.77 17.79
C PRO A 293 -7.10 -28.10 18.84
N THR A 294 -5.78 -28.00 18.58
CA THR A 294 -4.83 -27.26 19.42
C THR A 294 -4.71 -25.76 19.06
N LYS A 295 -5.22 -25.37 17.89
CA LYS A 295 -5.29 -23.99 17.40
C LYS A 295 -6.78 -23.59 17.42
N GLY A 296 -7.12 -22.46 18.04
CA GLY A 296 -8.51 -21.97 18.21
C GLY A 296 -9.39 -21.90 16.94
N GLU A 297 -10.65 -21.48 17.09
CA GLU A 297 -11.63 -21.50 15.99
C GLU A 297 -11.32 -20.50 14.87
N ASN A 298 -11.69 -20.88 13.64
CA ASN A 298 -11.65 -19.98 12.48
C ASN A 298 -12.85 -19.02 12.50
N ALA A 299 -12.57 -17.72 12.40
CA ALA A 299 -13.59 -16.69 12.26
C ALA A 299 -13.57 -16.18 10.81
N ILE A 300 -14.54 -16.62 10.01
CA ILE A 300 -14.68 -16.18 8.62
C ILE A 300 -15.88 -15.25 8.49
N ASN A 301 -15.62 -14.01 8.09
CA ASN A 301 -16.64 -13.02 7.79
C ASN A 301 -16.65 -12.70 6.29
N VAL A 302 -17.73 -13.08 5.61
CA VAL A 302 -17.94 -12.75 4.19
C VAL A 302 -19.14 -11.83 4.08
N SER A 303 -18.94 -10.62 3.58
CA SER A 303 -20.01 -9.62 3.46
C SER A 303 -19.90 -8.83 2.16
N ASN A 304 -21.02 -8.41 1.58
CA ASN A 304 -21.01 -7.66 0.32
C ASN A 304 -20.19 -8.33 -0.82
N CYS A 305 -20.22 -9.66 -0.90
CA CYS A 305 -19.52 -10.41 -1.94
C CYS A 305 -20.49 -11.07 -2.91
N PHE A 306 -20.14 -11.08 -4.19
CA PHE A 306 -21.04 -11.52 -5.27
C PHE A 306 -20.36 -12.42 -6.28
N PHE A 307 -21.07 -13.40 -6.81
CA PHE A 307 -20.51 -14.25 -7.87
C PHE A 307 -21.51 -14.51 -8.97
N LEU A 308 -21.00 -14.67 -10.19
CA LEU A 308 -21.81 -15.10 -11.32
C LEU A 308 -22.27 -16.54 -11.08
N THR A 309 -23.59 -16.74 -11.02
CA THR A 309 -24.21 -18.03 -10.68
C THR A 309 -23.79 -19.15 -11.63
N SER A 310 -23.53 -18.84 -12.90
CA SER A 310 -23.04 -19.80 -13.89
C SER A 310 -21.53 -20.06 -13.81
N ALA A 311 -20.81 -19.40 -12.91
CA ALA A 311 -19.36 -19.48 -12.80
C ALA A 311 -18.86 -20.03 -11.45
N GLY A 312 -19.71 -20.19 -10.44
CA GLY A 312 -19.28 -20.73 -9.15
C GLY A 312 -20.40 -21.36 -8.33
N GLY A 313 -20.04 -22.32 -7.49
CA GLY A 313 -20.97 -22.98 -6.58
C GLY A 313 -21.40 -22.07 -5.42
N ASN A 314 -22.68 -22.13 -5.05
CA ASN A 314 -23.17 -21.49 -3.83
C ASN A 314 -22.99 -22.44 -2.63
N ASN A 315 -22.05 -22.13 -1.75
CA ASN A 315 -21.78 -22.87 -0.52
C ASN A 315 -22.10 -22.06 0.75
N GLY A 316 -22.89 -20.98 0.63
CA GLY A 316 -23.26 -20.09 1.73
C GLY A 316 -22.35 -18.88 1.91
N TYR A 317 -21.29 -18.72 1.09
CA TYR A 317 -20.42 -17.55 1.12
C TYR A 317 -20.63 -16.65 -0.12
N GLY A 318 -21.22 -15.48 0.10
CA GLY A 318 -21.55 -14.50 -0.95
C GLY A 318 -22.91 -14.74 -1.62
N THR A 319 -23.28 -13.82 -2.50
CA THR A 319 -24.57 -13.80 -3.21
C THR A 319 -24.40 -14.12 -4.68
N GLY A 320 -25.08 -15.18 -5.14
CA GLY A 320 -25.11 -15.51 -6.57
C GLY A 320 -25.98 -14.52 -7.34
N MET A 321 -25.47 -14.00 -8.46
CA MET A 321 -26.16 -13.07 -9.35
C MET A 321 -26.07 -13.53 -10.80
N THR A 322 -26.92 -13.00 -11.65
CA THR A 322 -26.85 -13.18 -13.10
C THR A 322 -25.84 -12.21 -13.72
N SER A 323 -25.40 -12.52 -14.95
CA SER A 323 -24.52 -11.62 -15.71
C SER A 323 -25.17 -10.25 -15.91
N ASP A 324 -26.48 -10.19 -16.15
CA ASP A 324 -27.15 -8.92 -16.44
C ASP A 324 -27.22 -8.03 -15.20
N GLU A 325 -27.50 -8.60 -14.02
CA GLU A 325 -27.52 -7.85 -12.76
C GLU A 325 -26.15 -7.29 -12.41
N MET A 326 -25.08 -8.09 -12.58
CA MET A 326 -23.70 -7.70 -12.27
C MET A 326 -23.12 -6.63 -13.21
N LYS A 327 -23.83 -6.25 -14.28
CA LYS A 327 -23.40 -5.22 -15.24
C LYS A 327 -24.19 -3.91 -15.10
N THR A 328 -24.89 -3.74 -13.98
CA THR A 328 -25.68 -2.54 -13.71
C THR A 328 -24.95 -1.56 -12.80
N GLU A 329 -25.25 -0.27 -12.94
CA GLU A 329 -24.81 0.77 -12.00
C GLU A 329 -25.28 0.48 -10.57
N GLN A 330 -26.46 -0.13 -10.42
CA GLN A 330 -26.98 -0.56 -9.11
C GLN A 330 -26.06 -1.58 -8.45
N PHE A 331 -25.58 -2.57 -9.20
CA PHE A 331 -24.62 -3.54 -8.69
C PHE A 331 -23.29 -2.87 -8.35
N LYS A 332 -22.75 -2.02 -9.22
CA LYS A 332 -21.54 -1.25 -8.94
C LYS A 332 -21.67 -0.45 -7.64
N ASN A 333 -22.76 0.29 -7.44
CA ASN A 333 -22.98 1.08 -6.23
C ASN A 333 -23.13 0.22 -4.96
N GLN A 334 -23.76 -0.96 -5.08
CA GLN A 334 -23.84 -1.93 -3.99
C GLN A 334 -22.47 -2.50 -3.62
N LEU A 335 -21.68 -2.88 -4.62
CA LEU A 335 -20.32 -3.41 -4.46
C LEU A 335 -19.38 -2.36 -3.85
N ASP A 336 -19.44 -1.14 -4.36
CA ASP A 336 -18.53 -0.06 -4.04
C ASP A 336 -18.77 0.58 -2.67
N GLN A 337 -20.04 0.66 -2.23
CA GLN A 337 -20.44 1.30 -0.97
C GLN A 337 -19.93 2.74 -0.80
N SER A 338 -19.76 3.50 -1.89
CA SER A 338 -19.19 4.86 -1.92
C SER A 338 -17.70 4.94 -1.59
N SER A 339 -16.96 3.84 -1.76
CA SER A 339 -15.51 3.82 -1.55
C SER A 339 -14.71 4.31 -2.76
N HIS A 340 -15.34 4.53 -3.92
CA HIS A 340 -14.68 4.82 -5.20
C HIS A 340 -13.69 3.73 -5.63
N ALA A 341 -13.85 2.53 -5.08
CA ALA A 341 -13.03 1.40 -5.44
C ALA A 341 -13.38 0.82 -6.80
N PHE A 342 -14.63 0.96 -7.25
CA PHE A 342 -15.13 0.44 -8.51
C PHE A 342 -15.82 1.49 -9.38
N VAL A 343 -15.66 1.35 -10.70
CA VAL A 343 -16.42 2.03 -11.74
C VAL A 343 -17.02 1.04 -12.73
N MET A 344 -17.98 1.51 -13.52
CA MET A 344 -18.48 0.72 -14.64
C MET A 344 -17.40 0.51 -15.69
N ASP A 345 -17.33 -0.70 -16.23
CA ASP A 345 -16.42 -1.02 -17.32
C ASP A 345 -16.83 -0.34 -18.63
N ASN A 346 -15.82 0.09 -19.39
CA ASN A 346 -15.97 0.69 -20.71
C ASN A 346 -15.33 -0.18 -21.83
N GLY A 347 -15.31 -1.51 -21.64
CA GLY A 347 -14.96 -2.49 -22.67
C GLY A 347 -13.79 -3.42 -22.33
N SER A 348 -13.14 -3.26 -21.18
CA SER A 348 -11.97 -4.04 -20.76
C SER A 348 -12.31 -5.31 -19.99
N ASN A 349 -13.51 -5.37 -19.40
CA ASN A 349 -13.94 -6.43 -18.48
C ASN A 349 -15.35 -6.94 -18.78
N ASN A 350 -15.74 -6.97 -20.07
CA ASN A 350 -17.02 -7.49 -20.55
C ASN A 350 -18.26 -6.83 -19.90
N GLY A 351 -18.15 -5.58 -19.46
CA GLY A 351 -19.21 -4.81 -18.81
C GLY A 351 -19.32 -5.01 -17.29
N TYR A 352 -18.50 -5.87 -16.68
CA TYR A 352 -18.46 -6.03 -15.22
C TYR A 352 -17.60 -4.93 -14.58
N PRO A 353 -17.98 -4.36 -13.42
CA PRO A 353 -17.24 -3.26 -12.80
C PRO A 353 -15.74 -3.50 -12.67
N ILE A 354 -14.93 -2.48 -12.97
CA ILE A 354 -13.47 -2.49 -12.84
C ILE A 354 -13.06 -1.52 -11.72
N HIS A 355 -11.79 -1.50 -11.35
CA HIS A 355 -11.33 -0.58 -10.32
C HIS A 355 -11.33 0.87 -10.80
N GLY A 356 -11.82 1.77 -9.94
CA GLY A 356 -11.45 3.18 -9.95
C GLY A 356 -10.02 3.26 -9.45
N LEU A 357 -9.09 3.65 -10.31
CA LEU A 357 -7.65 3.62 -10.03
C LEU A 357 -7.13 5.02 -9.71
N ALA A 358 -8.00 6.02 -9.56
CA ALA A 358 -7.55 7.37 -9.28
C ALA A 358 -6.93 7.42 -7.88
N SER A 359 -5.79 8.09 -7.78
CA SER A 359 -5.04 8.25 -6.53
C SER A 359 -4.11 9.46 -6.60
N PHE A 360 -3.57 9.84 -5.45
CA PHE A 360 -2.47 10.76 -5.37
C PHE A 360 -1.48 10.35 -4.27
N ILE A 361 -0.26 10.87 -4.37
CA ILE A 361 0.77 10.84 -3.35
C ILE A 361 1.08 12.28 -2.98
N LEU A 362 0.97 12.63 -1.70
CA LEU A 362 1.41 13.91 -1.18
C LEU A 362 2.86 13.80 -0.72
N TYR A 363 3.71 14.77 -1.10
CA TYR A 363 5.09 14.86 -0.66
C TYR A 363 5.26 15.88 0.46
N ASP A 364 6.42 15.84 1.12
CA ASP A 364 6.75 16.86 2.12
C ASP A 364 6.97 18.23 1.47
N ALA A 365 6.64 19.29 2.21
CA ALA A 365 6.92 20.65 1.78
C ALA A 365 8.43 20.83 1.60
N SER A 366 8.82 21.50 0.52
CA SER A 366 10.21 21.72 0.11
C SER A 366 10.43 23.19 -0.25
N ASP A 367 11.68 23.56 -0.56
CA ASP A 367 12.05 24.93 -0.95
C ASP A 367 11.50 26.00 0.02
N ILE A 368 11.50 25.70 1.32
CA ILE A 368 10.93 26.56 2.36
C ILE A 368 11.88 27.73 2.63
N THR A 369 11.34 28.95 2.55
CA THR A 369 12.04 30.19 2.87
C THR A 369 11.29 30.94 3.98
N PRO A 370 11.77 32.10 4.46
CA PRO A 370 11.01 32.95 5.37
C PRO A 370 9.62 33.36 4.86
N HIS A 371 9.38 33.37 3.55
CA HIS A 371 8.12 33.89 2.97
C HIS A 371 7.48 32.99 1.91
N SER A 372 8.03 31.80 1.66
CA SER A 372 7.51 30.87 0.68
C SER A 372 7.73 29.42 1.08
N ALA A 373 6.95 28.52 0.48
CA ALA A 373 7.16 27.08 0.55
C ALA A 373 6.58 26.43 -0.71
N LYS A 374 7.17 25.32 -1.14
CA LYS A 374 6.67 24.53 -2.26
C LYS A 374 5.95 23.28 -1.75
N LEU A 375 4.70 23.13 -2.17
CA LEU A 375 3.93 21.90 -1.99
C LEU A 375 3.96 21.09 -3.28
N SER A 376 4.07 19.77 -3.17
CA SER A 376 4.06 18.89 -4.34
C SER A 376 3.29 17.60 -4.10
N ALA A 377 2.72 17.08 -5.17
CA ALA A 377 1.98 15.83 -5.18
C ALA A 377 2.14 15.13 -6.54
N TRP A 378 1.94 13.82 -6.57
CA TRP A 378 1.78 13.06 -7.80
C TRP A 378 0.34 12.59 -7.89
N ILE A 379 -0.33 12.83 -9.01
CA ILE A 379 -1.70 12.41 -9.25
C ILE A 379 -1.71 11.39 -10.38
N HIS A 380 -2.51 10.34 -10.22
CA HIS A 380 -2.82 9.42 -11.31
C HIS A 380 -4.31 9.48 -11.62
N GLN A 381 -4.63 9.84 -12.85
CA GLN A 381 -5.97 9.67 -13.41
C GLN A 381 -6.24 8.19 -13.67
N GLY A 382 -7.06 7.58 -12.82
CA GLY A 382 -7.60 6.25 -13.06
C GLY A 382 -8.90 6.25 -13.89
N ASN A 383 -9.62 5.14 -13.87
CA ASN A 383 -10.89 5.00 -14.61
C ASN A 383 -12.06 5.85 -14.06
N ASP A 384 -11.91 6.39 -12.84
CA ASP A 384 -12.90 7.14 -12.06
C ASP A 384 -12.76 8.66 -12.14
N HIS A 385 -11.72 9.17 -12.81
CA HIS A 385 -11.45 10.56 -13.17
C HIS A 385 -11.65 11.65 -12.09
N PHE A 386 -10.59 12.39 -11.76
CA PHE A 386 -10.72 13.60 -10.92
C PHE A 386 -11.14 14.82 -11.75
N ALA A 387 -12.21 15.48 -11.32
CA ALA A 387 -12.71 16.75 -11.86
C ALA A 387 -11.89 17.95 -11.39
N ARG A 388 -11.34 17.88 -10.17
CA ARG A 388 -10.57 18.96 -9.54
C ARG A 388 -9.51 18.37 -8.60
N ALA A 389 -8.34 19.00 -8.55
CA ALA A 389 -7.28 18.66 -7.60
C ALA A 389 -6.71 19.95 -7.02
N TYR A 390 -6.45 19.97 -5.71
CA TYR A 390 -6.00 21.17 -5.03
C TYR A 390 -5.19 20.86 -3.78
N PHE A 391 -4.18 21.70 -3.52
CA PHE A 391 -3.60 21.80 -2.18
C PHE A 391 -4.52 22.65 -1.32
N LYS A 392 -4.58 22.35 -0.03
CA LYS A 392 -5.12 23.27 0.96
C LYS A 392 -4.10 23.50 2.05
N TYR A 393 -3.94 24.74 2.49
CA TYR A 393 -3.04 25.10 3.59
C TYR A 393 -3.70 26.11 4.53
N LEU A 394 -3.29 26.11 5.79
CA LEU A 394 -3.73 27.09 6.78
C LEU A 394 -2.58 27.44 7.73
N LYS A 395 -2.56 28.67 8.22
CA LYS A 395 -1.64 29.11 9.26
C LYS A 395 -2.11 28.56 10.61
N TRP A 396 -1.25 27.92 11.40
CA TRP A 396 -1.66 27.11 12.57
C TRP A 396 -2.58 27.81 13.61
N ASP A 397 -2.56 29.15 13.69
CA ASP A 397 -3.42 29.95 14.58
C ASP A 397 -4.74 30.43 13.92
N GLU A 398 -4.98 30.06 12.67
CA GLU A 398 -6.18 30.34 11.89
C GLU A 398 -7.11 29.12 11.79
N ASN A 399 -8.33 29.33 11.29
CA ASN A 399 -9.36 28.30 11.19
C ASN A 399 -9.91 28.11 9.75
N GLU A 400 -9.33 28.80 8.76
CA GLU A 400 -9.82 28.79 7.38
C GLU A 400 -8.72 28.25 6.45
N TRP A 401 -9.06 27.19 5.71
CA TRP A 401 -8.17 26.60 4.72
C TRP A 401 -8.17 27.45 3.44
N ILE A 402 -6.99 27.70 2.90
CA ILE A 402 -6.80 28.34 1.60
C ILE A 402 -6.52 27.24 0.58
N GLU A 403 -7.32 27.20 -0.48
CA GLU A 403 -7.19 26.22 -1.57
C GLU A 403 -6.39 26.77 -2.74
N VAL A 404 -5.55 25.91 -3.33
CA VAL A 404 -4.75 26.19 -4.52
C VAL A 404 -4.97 25.08 -5.54
N ASP A 405 -5.74 25.39 -6.59
CA ASP A 405 -6.02 24.45 -7.67
C ASP A 405 -4.76 24.12 -8.47
N VAL A 406 -4.64 22.85 -8.83
CA VAL A 406 -3.56 22.31 -9.66
C VAL A 406 -4.16 21.41 -10.76
N PRO A 407 -3.38 21.05 -11.79
CA PRO A 407 -3.80 20.03 -12.76
C PRO A 407 -4.20 18.73 -12.06
N THR A 408 -5.03 17.93 -12.71
CA THR A 408 -5.59 16.71 -12.12
C THR A 408 -4.80 15.45 -12.43
N ASP A 409 -3.64 15.54 -13.09
CA ASP A 409 -2.83 14.38 -13.46
C ASP A 409 -1.34 14.71 -13.47
N GLY A 410 -0.52 13.68 -13.22
CA GLY A 410 0.93 13.78 -13.18
C GLY A 410 1.49 14.48 -11.94
N TYR A 411 2.76 14.87 -12.01
CA TYR A 411 3.42 15.65 -10.98
C TYR A 411 2.91 17.09 -10.97
N VAL A 412 2.50 17.56 -9.81
CA VAL A 412 1.96 18.91 -9.61
C VAL A 412 2.67 19.60 -8.45
N GLU A 413 2.86 20.91 -8.61
CA GLU A 413 3.47 21.76 -7.61
C GLU A 413 2.65 23.04 -7.40
N ALA A 414 2.67 23.55 -6.18
CA ALA A 414 2.15 24.86 -5.83
C ALA A 414 3.19 25.61 -4.98
N VAL A 415 3.64 26.77 -5.46
CA VAL A 415 4.49 27.67 -4.68
C VAL A 415 3.60 28.61 -3.88
N LEU A 416 3.64 28.46 -2.56
CA LEU A 416 2.99 29.35 -1.62
C LEU A 416 3.87 30.58 -1.43
N GLU A 417 3.31 31.77 -1.62
CA GLU A 417 4.03 33.05 -1.55
C GLU A 417 3.39 33.98 -0.53
N GLY A 418 4.21 34.82 0.10
CA GLY A 418 3.76 35.80 1.08
C GLY A 418 3.40 35.20 2.44
N LEU A 419 4.01 34.06 2.78
CA LEU A 419 3.92 33.46 4.10
C LEU A 419 4.57 34.36 5.15
N GLU A 420 4.08 34.29 6.39
CA GLU A 420 4.70 34.99 7.52
C GLU A 420 6.00 34.27 7.90
N GLU A 421 7.02 35.02 8.31
CA GLU A 421 8.31 34.47 8.79
C GLU A 421 8.12 33.77 10.14
N ASP A 422 8.98 32.78 10.44
CA ASP A 422 8.99 32.01 11.70
C ASP A 422 7.63 31.39 12.07
N THR A 423 6.83 31.00 11.08
CA THR A 423 5.42 30.65 11.24
C THR A 423 5.15 29.20 10.81
N TYR A 424 4.32 28.51 11.59
CA TYR A 424 3.87 27.15 11.28
C TYR A 424 2.63 27.16 10.40
N TYR A 425 2.65 26.28 9.40
CA TYR A 425 1.55 26.03 8.49
C TYR A 425 1.21 24.55 8.46
N GLU A 426 -0.07 24.24 8.34
CA GLU A 426 -0.56 22.90 8.00
C GLU A 426 -0.96 22.86 6.52
N TYR A 427 -0.79 21.71 5.89
CA TYR A 427 -1.22 21.48 4.52
C TYR A 427 -1.72 20.06 4.29
N MET A 428 -2.60 19.93 3.29
CA MET A 428 -3.18 18.69 2.79
C MET A 428 -3.35 18.79 1.28
N PHE A 429 -3.64 17.66 0.66
CA PHE A 429 -3.99 17.54 -0.74
C PHE A 429 -5.34 16.86 -0.88
N ALA A 430 -6.16 17.31 -1.83
CA ALA A 430 -7.47 16.75 -2.08
C ALA A 430 -7.78 16.69 -3.58
N CYS A 431 -8.52 15.66 -3.95
CA CYS A 431 -9.08 15.51 -5.29
C CYS A 431 -10.59 15.29 -5.20
N GLU A 432 -11.34 15.95 -6.08
CA GLU A 432 -12.78 15.83 -6.23
C GLU A 432 -13.09 15.05 -7.52
N PHE A 433 -14.02 14.11 -7.43
CA PHE A 433 -14.54 13.32 -8.55
C PHE A 433 -15.66 14.06 -9.28
N ASP A 434 -16.01 13.59 -10.48
CA ASP A 434 -17.10 14.18 -11.29
C ASP A 434 -18.48 14.20 -10.61
N ASP A 435 -18.71 13.30 -9.65
CA ASP A 435 -19.98 13.24 -8.89
C ASP A 435 -19.99 14.16 -7.65
N GLY A 436 -18.92 14.94 -7.43
CA GLY A 436 -18.77 15.88 -6.32
C GLY A 436 -18.33 15.25 -4.99
N THR A 437 -18.07 13.93 -4.98
CA THR A 437 -17.35 13.29 -3.88
C THR A 437 -15.86 13.60 -3.97
N TRP A 438 -15.10 13.31 -2.92
CA TRP A 438 -13.69 13.68 -2.87
C TRP A 438 -12.89 12.76 -1.95
N ILE A 439 -11.59 12.72 -2.18
CA ILE A 439 -10.59 12.07 -1.32
C ILE A 439 -9.52 13.09 -0.91
N GLU A 440 -8.96 12.93 0.28
CA GLU A 440 -7.93 13.82 0.81
C GLU A 440 -6.81 13.10 1.56
N SER A 441 -5.66 13.78 1.65
CA SER A 441 -4.49 13.28 2.36
C SER A 441 -4.79 13.28 3.87
N GLY A 442 -5.07 12.10 4.44
CA GLY A 442 -5.54 11.88 5.82
C GLY A 442 -5.20 12.94 6.88
N GLN A 443 -4.11 12.78 7.63
CA GLN A 443 -3.71 13.77 8.65
C GLN A 443 -3.00 14.96 7.98
N PRO A 444 -3.24 16.21 8.42
CA PRO A 444 -2.48 17.36 7.97
C PRO A 444 -0.98 17.17 8.18
N ARG A 445 -0.18 17.56 7.19
CA ARG A 445 1.28 17.71 7.33
C ARG A 445 1.61 19.14 7.72
N ALA A 446 2.76 19.35 8.33
CA ALA A 446 3.17 20.67 8.80
C ALA A 446 4.56 21.07 8.28
N PHE A 447 4.76 22.37 8.09
CA PHE A 447 6.07 22.97 7.84
C PHE A 447 6.19 24.32 8.56
N GLN A 448 7.41 24.81 8.71
CA GLN A 448 7.69 26.10 9.36
C GLN A 448 8.54 26.98 8.44
N THR A 449 8.09 28.21 8.19
CA THR A 449 8.91 29.24 7.54
C THR A 449 9.95 29.78 8.52
N GLY A 450 11.10 30.27 8.03
CA GLY A 450 12.12 30.91 8.89
C GLY A 450 13.51 30.27 8.93
N TYR A 451 13.87 29.42 7.95
CA TYR A 451 15.23 28.88 7.86
C TYR A 451 15.80 29.01 6.44
N ASP A 452 16.72 29.96 6.24
CA ASP A 452 17.62 29.94 5.08
C ASP A 452 18.65 28.82 5.31
N ALA A 453 18.39 27.64 4.76
CA ALA A 453 19.46 26.66 4.58
C ALA A 453 20.41 27.20 3.50
N VAL A 454 21.48 27.89 3.93
CA VAL A 454 22.65 28.06 3.09
C VAL A 454 23.20 26.65 2.83
N GLU A 455 23.15 26.19 1.58
CA GLU A 455 23.83 24.98 1.14
C GLU A 455 25.34 25.12 1.42
N GLU A 456 25.83 24.49 2.49
CA GLU A 456 27.23 24.06 2.58
C GLU A 456 27.27 22.57 2.90
N ASN A 457 27.56 21.78 1.86
CA ASN A 457 28.15 20.45 1.86
C ASN A 457 27.63 19.43 2.89
N GLY A 458 26.72 18.57 2.42
CA GLY A 458 26.77 17.13 2.67
C GLY A 458 26.79 16.66 4.13
N SER A 459 25.62 16.62 4.75
CA SER A 459 25.29 15.68 5.84
C SER A 459 23.80 15.81 6.16
N SER A 460 23.00 14.84 5.76
CA SER A 460 21.58 14.70 6.09
C SER A 460 21.35 14.79 7.61
N THR A 461 20.67 15.83 8.08
CA THR A 461 20.19 15.89 9.46
C THR A 461 18.94 15.00 9.58
N GLY A 462 19.10 13.84 10.23
CA GLY A 462 18.03 12.89 10.47
C GLY A 462 16.84 13.51 11.21
N SER A 463 15.64 13.08 10.82
CA SER A 463 14.40 13.35 11.54
C SER A 463 14.54 12.89 12.99
N VAL A 464 14.44 13.84 13.92
CA VAL A 464 14.49 13.56 15.35
C VAL A 464 13.05 13.47 15.85
N THR A 465 12.56 12.26 16.12
CA THR A 465 11.21 12.04 16.65
C THR A 465 11.13 12.46 18.11
N LEU A 466 10.52 13.61 18.40
CA LEU A 466 10.21 14.06 19.75
C LEU A 466 9.02 13.26 20.31
N THR A 467 9.12 12.75 21.53
CA THR A 467 7.99 12.13 22.24
C THR A 467 7.88 12.70 23.65
N VAL A 468 6.67 13.10 24.05
CA VAL A 468 6.40 13.56 25.42
C VAL A 468 5.33 12.69 26.07
N TYR A 469 5.66 12.07 27.21
CA TYR A 469 4.81 11.06 27.85
C TYR A 469 4.88 11.06 29.38
N PRO A 470 3.81 10.66 30.09
CA PRO A 470 2.48 10.36 29.57
C PRO A 470 1.73 11.62 29.11
N ASN A 471 1.00 11.55 28.00
CA ASN A 471 0.11 12.64 27.56
C ASN A 471 -1.28 12.06 27.28
N PRO A 472 -2.32 12.32 28.13
CA PRO A 472 -2.35 13.30 29.22
C PRO A 472 -1.49 12.94 30.46
N ALA A 473 -0.98 13.96 31.15
CA ALA A 473 -0.23 13.82 32.41
C ALA A 473 -0.99 14.36 33.64
N SER A 474 -0.79 13.73 34.79
CA SER A 474 -1.32 14.20 36.08
C SER A 474 -0.25 14.73 37.04
N GLU A 475 0.97 14.18 36.99
CA GLU A 475 2.07 14.49 37.92
C GLU A 475 3.37 14.87 37.22
N VAL A 476 3.86 14.04 36.29
CA VAL A 476 5.16 14.22 35.63
C VAL A 476 5.05 13.94 34.13
N LEU A 477 5.74 14.72 33.30
CA LEU A 477 5.95 14.51 31.87
C LEU A 477 7.43 14.25 31.61
N ASN A 478 7.73 13.32 30.71
CA ASN A 478 9.07 13.01 30.23
C ASN A 478 9.20 13.41 28.77
N ILE A 479 10.36 13.93 28.39
CA ILE A 479 10.74 14.29 27.03
C ILE A 479 11.79 13.28 26.58
N GLN A 480 11.50 12.58 25.48
CA GLN A 480 12.40 11.62 24.85
C GLN A 480 12.61 11.98 23.37
N GLY A 481 13.78 11.64 22.85
CA GLY A 481 14.16 11.90 21.46
C GLY A 481 14.66 13.32 21.23
N PHE A 482 14.56 14.24 22.19
CA PHE A 482 15.07 15.61 22.08
C PHE A 482 15.78 16.00 23.38
N ASP A 483 16.97 16.59 23.28
CA ASP A 483 17.79 17.02 24.43
C ASP A 483 17.75 18.57 24.59
N PRO A 484 16.71 19.12 25.23
CA PRO A 484 16.55 20.56 25.40
C PRO A 484 17.55 21.16 26.40
N ILE A 485 18.19 22.26 26.02
CA ILE A 485 18.85 23.18 26.96
C ILE A 485 17.87 24.14 27.63
N GLU A 486 16.71 24.40 26.99
CA GLU A 486 15.62 25.21 27.55
C GLU A 486 14.26 24.61 27.17
N VAL A 487 13.32 24.61 28.12
CA VAL A 487 11.90 24.29 27.88
C VAL A 487 11.04 25.43 28.39
N GLN A 488 10.30 26.07 27.49
CA GLN A 488 9.29 27.08 27.81
C GLN A 488 7.90 26.44 27.76
N VAL A 489 7.08 26.72 28.77
CA VAL A 489 5.74 26.14 28.91
C VAL A 489 4.73 27.27 28.79
N PHE A 490 3.77 27.14 27.88
CA PHE A 490 2.68 28.09 27.68
C PHE A 490 1.34 27.46 28.03
N ASN A 491 0.43 28.22 28.63
CA ASN A 491 -0.95 27.78 28.80
C ASN A 491 -1.77 27.97 27.51
N ALA A 492 -3.02 27.49 27.49
CA ALA A 492 -3.93 27.66 26.35
C ALA A 492 -4.20 29.13 25.92
N LEU A 493 -3.86 30.11 26.75
CA LEU A 493 -3.97 31.55 26.43
C LEU A 493 -2.65 32.12 25.87
N GLY A 494 -1.64 31.28 25.62
CA GLY A 494 -0.32 31.70 25.14
C GLY A 494 0.55 32.38 26.19
N GLN A 495 0.13 32.37 27.47
CA GLN A 495 0.93 32.97 28.54
C GLN A 495 2.03 32.01 28.98
N LEU A 496 3.25 32.52 29.10
CA LEU A 496 4.38 31.76 29.63
C LEU A 496 4.13 31.40 31.10
N VAL A 497 3.96 30.11 31.36
CA VAL A 497 3.72 29.51 32.68
C VAL A 497 5.03 29.20 33.39
N LYS A 498 6.01 28.65 32.68
CA LYS A 498 7.28 28.20 33.26
C LYS A 498 8.40 28.15 32.23
N THR A 499 9.64 28.34 32.70
CA THR A 499 10.86 28.06 31.93
C THR A 499 11.74 27.11 32.73
N LEU A 500 12.24 26.06 32.09
CA LEU A 500 13.11 25.04 32.65
C LEU A 500 14.41 24.99 31.84
N LYS A 501 15.52 24.65 32.47
CA LYS A 501 16.82 24.51 31.79
C LYS A 501 17.32 23.09 31.92
N ASN A 502 17.85 22.52 30.82
CA ASN A 502 18.38 21.17 30.74
C ASN A 502 17.45 20.12 31.36
N ALA A 503 16.17 20.14 30.97
CA ALA A 503 15.11 19.39 31.64
C ALA A 503 14.40 18.44 30.66
N ASN A 504 14.58 17.13 30.90
CA ASN A 504 13.87 16.07 30.17
C ASN A 504 12.70 15.50 30.99
N GLU A 505 12.47 16.03 32.19
CA GLU A 505 11.37 15.67 33.09
C GLU A 505 10.73 16.96 33.62
N ILE A 506 9.39 17.04 33.59
CA ILE A 506 8.61 18.21 33.98
C ILE A 506 7.52 17.81 34.97
N ASN A 507 7.60 18.34 36.19
CA ASN A 507 6.51 18.21 37.17
C ASN A 507 5.35 19.17 36.83
N VAL A 508 4.17 18.58 36.64
CA VAL A 508 2.87 19.23 36.34
C VAL A 508 1.82 19.01 37.44
N SER A 509 2.21 18.49 38.61
CA SER A 509 1.30 18.18 39.72
C SER A 509 0.51 19.38 40.23
N ASP A 510 1.09 20.58 40.12
CA ASP A 510 0.50 21.81 40.64
C ASP A 510 -0.17 22.66 39.55
N TRP A 511 -0.19 22.17 38.30
CA TRP A 511 -0.78 22.90 37.18
C TRP A 511 -2.29 22.67 37.12
N ALA A 512 -3.03 23.69 36.71
CA ALA A 512 -4.47 23.56 36.47
C ALA A 512 -4.73 22.56 35.32
N GLU A 513 -5.84 21.82 35.40
CA GLU A 513 -6.29 20.97 34.31
C GLU A 513 -6.49 21.80 33.04
N GLY A 514 -5.97 21.32 31.91
CA GLY A 514 -6.05 22.03 30.64
C GLY A 514 -4.93 21.70 29.65
N LEU A 515 -4.97 22.39 28.51
CA LEU A 515 -3.98 22.28 27.44
C LEU A 515 -2.79 23.21 27.69
N TYR A 516 -1.58 22.70 27.46
CA TYR A 516 -0.34 23.44 27.51
C TYR A 516 0.52 23.14 26.27
N VAL A 517 1.41 24.05 25.95
CA VAL A 517 2.39 23.91 24.85
C VAL A 517 3.79 23.98 25.44
N LEU A 518 4.61 22.98 25.14
CA LEU A 518 6.04 22.99 25.41
C LEU A 518 6.75 23.55 24.18
N ARG A 519 7.71 24.45 24.38
CA ARG A 519 8.71 24.86 23.39
C ARG A 519 10.08 24.47 23.91
N LEU A 520 10.72 23.55 23.23
CA LEU A 520 11.99 22.95 23.59
C LEU A 520 13.08 23.52 22.68
N THR A 521 14.18 24.01 23.25
CA THR A 521 15.33 24.55 22.52
C THR A 521 16.56 23.72 22.84
N ALA A 522 17.25 23.19 21.83
CA ALA A 522 18.49 22.42 21.95
C ALA A 522 19.74 23.31 21.86
N ALA A 523 20.90 22.76 22.23
CA ALA A 523 22.18 23.49 22.27
C ALA A 523 22.65 23.98 20.89
N ASP A 524 22.25 23.26 19.83
CA ASP A 524 22.53 23.57 18.43
C ASP A 524 21.54 24.56 17.81
N GLY A 525 20.60 25.08 18.61
CA GLY A 525 19.60 26.05 18.18
C GLY A 525 18.31 25.44 17.62
N ARG A 526 18.22 24.11 17.50
CA ARG A 526 16.95 23.46 17.09
C ARG A 526 15.85 23.76 18.10
N VAL A 527 14.65 24.06 17.61
CA VAL A 527 13.46 24.29 18.44
C VAL A 527 12.37 23.30 18.03
N CYS A 528 11.76 22.63 19.01
CA CYS A 528 10.59 21.79 18.80
C CYS A 528 9.44 22.23 19.71
N GLN A 529 8.21 21.94 19.33
CA GLN A 529 7.05 22.21 20.19
C GLN A 529 6.15 20.98 20.31
N GLU A 530 5.58 20.77 21.50
CA GLU A 530 4.69 19.65 21.77
C GLU A 530 3.47 20.10 22.57
N LYS A 531 2.28 19.64 22.17
CA LYS A 531 1.03 19.87 22.90
C LYS A 531 0.85 18.81 23.98
N ILE A 532 0.64 19.24 25.22
CA ILE A 532 0.40 18.36 26.36
C ILE A 532 -0.93 18.68 27.03
N THR A 533 -1.62 17.66 27.51
CA THR A 533 -2.83 17.80 28.32
C THR A 533 -2.52 17.47 29.77
N VAL A 534 -2.78 18.39 30.69
CA VAL A 534 -2.75 18.12 32.13
C VAL A 534 -4.14 17.73 32.59
N LYS A 535 -4.29 16.57 33.24
CA LYS A 535 -5.56 16.05 33.76
C LYS A 535 -5.39 15.64 35.24
N LYS A 536 -6.34 16.03 36.10
CA LYS A 536 -6.30 15.76 37.55
C LYS A 536 -7.22 14.62 37.96
#